data_AF-A0A5Q0TSW3-F1
#
_entry.id   AF-A0A5Q0TSW3-F1
#
_cell.length_a   1.000
_cell.length_b   1.000
_cell.length_c   1.000
_cell.angle_alpha   90.00
_cell.angle_beta   90.00
_cell.angle_gamma   90.00
#
_symmetry.space_group_name_H-M   'P 1'
#
loop_
_entity.id
_entity.type
_entity.pdbx_description
1 polymer ?
#
loop_
_entity_poly.entity_id
_entity_poly.type
_entity_poly.pdbx_seq_one_letter_code
_entity_poly.pdbx_strand_id
1 'polypeptide(L)' 'MRGVAQSITVTAGRIGAALTSFVFPSLFALYGESFAITFLAIVAGISSIITFLLIPETKGKPLEETSREIQVLKA' A
#
# COMPACT_ATOMS: atom_id res chain seq x y z
N MET A 1 8.09 18.29 -0.92
CA MET A 1 7.45 17.24 -0.08
C MET A 1 7.46 15.84 -0.71
N ARG A 2 7.54 15.72 -2.05
CA ARG A 2 7.51 14.44 -2.80
C ARG A 2 8.51 13.37 -2.33
N GLY A 3 9.75 13.75 -2.02
CA GLY A 3 10.79 12.81 -1.59
C GLY A 3 10.49 12.09 -0.27
N VAL A 4 9.91 12.79 0.71
CA VAL A 4 9.55 12.21 2.01
C VAL A 4 8.31 11.30 1.90
N ALA A 5 7.31 11.72 1.12
CA ALA A 5 6.13 10.90 0.85
C ALA A 5 6.51 9.58 0.13
N GLN A 6 7.42 9.67 -0.84
CA GLN A 6 7.91 8.51 -1.57
C GLN A 6 8.76 7.59 -0.69
N SER A 7 9.63 8.13 0.17
CA SER A 7 10.45 7.31 1.06
C SER A 7 9.60 6.51 2.06
N ILE A 8 8.57 7.13 2.64
CA ILE A 8 7.61 6.43 3.51
C ILE A 8 6.89 5.32 2.75
N THR A 9 6.41 5.62 1.54
CA THR A 9 5.70 4.64 0.70
C THR A 9 6.58 3.43 0.37
N VAL A 10 7.83 3.67 -0.04
CA VAL A 10 8.77 2.59 -0.39
C VAL A 10 9.12 1.76 0.84
N THR A 11 9.42 2.39 1.97
CA THR A 11 9.75 1.69 3.21
C THR A 11 8.58 0.84 3.70
N ALA A 12 7.35 1.36 3.68
CA ALA A 12 6.16 0.60 4.04
C ALA A 12 5.98 -0.65 3.17
N GLY A 13 6.15 -0.53 1.85
CA GLY A 13 6.10 -1.68 0.94
C GLY A 13 7.18 -2.73 1.23
N ARG A 14 8.40 -2.30 1.59
CA ARG A 14 9.51 -3.21 1.93
C ARG A 14 9.28 -3.93 3.25
N ILE A 15 8.75 -3.24 4.26
CA ILE A 15 8.35 -3.87 5.53
C ILE A 15 7.28 -4.93 5.28
N GLY A 16 6.24 -4.61 4.52
CA GLY A 16 5.20 -5.57 4.16
C GLY A 16 5.76 -6.81 3.45
N ALA A 17 6.62 -6.62 2.45
CA ALA A 17 7.26 -7.72 1.74
C ALA A 17 8.14 -8.58 2.67
N ALA A 18 8.93 -7.96 3.55
CA ALA A 18 9.76 -8.66 4.52
C ALA A 18 8.89 -9.49 5.49
N LEU A 19 7.81 -8.92 6.01
CA LEU A 19 6.86 -9.63 6.87
C LEU A 19 6.26 -10.85 6.17
N THR A 20 5.80 -10.70 4.92
CA THR A 20 5.25 -11.81 4.14
C THR A 20 6.28 -12.94 3.98
N SER A 21 7.55 -12.63 3.74
CA SER A 21 8.61 -13.64 3.61
C SER A 21 8.83 -14.50 4.86
N PHE A 22 8.49 -14.01 6.05
CA PHE A 22 8.57 -14.78 7.30
C PHE A 22 7.24 -15.40 7.70
N VAL A 23 6.14 -14.67 7.52
CA VAL A 23 4.79 -15.07 7.95
C VAL A 23 4.23 -16.14 7.03
N PHE A 24 4.42 -16.03 5.70
CA PHE A 24 3.86 -16.99 4.75
C PHE A 24 4.41 -18.41 4.94
N PRO A 25 5.73 -18.65 5.05
CA PRO A 25 6.24 -20.00 5.32
C PRO A 25 5.73 -20.59 6.64
N SER A 26 5.61 -19.77 7.68
CA SER A 26 5.06 -20.20 8.98
C SER A 26 3.59 -20.62 8.88
N LEU A 27 2.77 -19.80 8.22
CA LEU A 27 1.36 -20.13 7.96
C LEU A 27 1.22 -21.39 7.10
N PHE A 28 2.03 -21.51 6.05
CA PHE A 28 2.01 -22.66 5.15
C PHE A 28 2.39 -23.96 5.88
N ALA A 29 3.41 -23.92 6.74
CA ALA A 29 3.87 -25.09 7.48
C ALA A 29 2.87 -25.56 8.56
N LEU A 30 2.18 -24.63 9.22
CA LEU A 30 1.28 -24.94 10.33
C LEU A 30 -0.17 -25.25 9.88
N TYR A 31 -0.67 -24.55 8.87
CA TYR A 31 -2.08 -24.58 8.47
C TYR A 31 -2.29 -25.01 7.01
N GLY A 32 -1.21 -25.25 6.26
CA GLY A 32 -1.27 -25.68 4.87
C GLY A 32 -1.49 -24.55 3.86
N GLU A 33 -1.47 -24.93 2.59
CA GLU A 33 -1.53 -24.01 1.44
C GLU A 33 -2.84 -23.21 1.38
N SER A 34 -3.97 -23.91 1.45
CA SER A 34 -5.29 -23.30 1.26
C SER A 34 -5.55 -22.19 2.28
N PHE A 35 -5.13 -22.40 3.54
CA PHE A 35 -5.26 -21.39 4.58
C PHE A 35 -4.33 -20.19 4.34
N ALA A 36 -3.05 -20.44 4.01
CA ALA A 36 -2.07 -19.38 3.78
C ALA A 36 -2.48 -18.45 2.63
N ILE A 37 -2.94 -19.01 1.51
CA ILE A 37 -3.42 -18.24 0.35
C ILE A 37 -4.70 -17.47 0.67
N THR A 38 -5.67 -18.11 1.34
CA THR A 38 -6.91 -17.44 1.75
C THR A 38 -6.65 -16.28 2.70
N PHE A 39 -5.70 -16.43 3.63
CA PHE A 39 -5.28 -15.36 4.52
C PHE A 39 -4.73 -14.15 3.74
N LEU A 40 -3.81 -14.39 2.79
CA LEU A 40 -3.30 -13.33 1.92
C LEU A 40 -4.40 -12.67 1.07
N ALA A 41 -5.35 -13.46 0.57
CA ALA A 41 -6.48 -12.94 -0.20
C ALA A 41 -7.36 -12.00 0.64
N ILE A 42 -7.63 -12.35 1.90
CA ILE A 42 -8.38 -11.49 2.83
C ILE A 42 -7.61 -10.18 3.10
N VAL A 43 -6.30 -10.26 3.38
CA VAL A 43 -5.46 -9.08 3.60
C VAL A 43 -5.43 -8.17 2.38
N ALA A 44 -5.30 -8.74 1.18
CA ALA A 44 -5.35 -7.99 -0.07
C ALA A 44 -6.72 -7.35 -0.30
N GLY A 45 -7.81 -8.08 -0.02
CA GLY A 45 -9.18 -7.57 -0.11
C GLY A 45 -9.42 -6.38 0.81
N ILE A 46 -9.03 -6.49 2.09
CA ILE A 46 -9.12 -5.38 3.05
C ILE A 46 -8.30 -4.18 2.57
N SER A 47 -7.07 -4.41 2.09
CA SER A 47 -6.20 -3.35 1.58
C SER A 47 -6.79 -2.65 0.36
N SER A 48 -7.47 -3.38 -0.52
CA SER A 48 -8.17 -2.83 -1.69
C SER A 48 -9.33 -1.94 -1.26
N ILE A 49 -10.15 -2.36 -0.30
CA ILE A 49 -11.27 -1.56 0.24
C ILE A 49 -10.75 -0.26 0.87
N ILE A 50 -9.69 -0.36 1.69
CA ILE A 50 -9.06 0.83 2.31
C ILE A 50 -8.56 1.78 1.22
N THR A 51 -7.87 1.26 0.20
CA THR A 51 -7.37 2.07 -0.91
C THR A 51 -8.51 2.78 -1.65
N PHE A 52 -9.60 2.06 -1.94
CA PHE A 52 -10.75 2.60 -2.65
C PHE A 52 -11.46 3.72 -1.88
N LEU A 53 -11.53 3.63 -0.55
CA LEU A 53 -12.21 4.62 0.28
C LEU A 53 -11.35 5.84 0.63
N LEU A 54 -10.05 5.64 0.90
CA LEU A 54 -9.18 6.68 1.45
C LEU A 54 -8.38 7.43 0.38
N ILE A 55 -8.05 6.80 -0.74
CA ILE A 55 -7.18 7.40 -1.75
C ILE A 55 -8.04 8.03 -2.86
N PRO A 56 -7.94 9.35 -3.08
CA PRO A 56 -8.69 10.01 -4.15
C PRO A 56 -8.19 9.57 -5.53
N GLU A 57 -9.09 9.57 -6.51
CA GLU A 57 -8.74 9.27 -7.90
C GLU A 57 -7.69 10.27 -8.41
N THR A 58 -6.54 9.74 -8.82
CA THR A 58 -5.39 10.50 -9.35
C THR A 58 -5.34 10.50 -10.87
N LYS A 59 -6.16 9.68 -11.53
CA LYS A 59 -6.20 9.58 -12.99
C LYS A 59 -6.60 10.91 -13.63
N GLY A 60 -5.77 11.37 -14.57
CA GLY A 60 -6.03 12.57 -15.37
C GLY A 60 -5.70 13.90 -14.68
N LYS A 61 -5.14 13.89 -13.46
CA LYS A 61 -4.72 15.10 -12.76
C LYS A 61 -3.20 15.30 -12.85
N PRO A 62 -2.70 16.52 -13.08
CA PRO A 62 -1.27 16.80 -13.02
C PRO A 62 -0.73 16.57 -11.60
N LEU A 63 0.55 16.21 -11.50
CA LEU A 63 1.18 15.87 -10.22
C LEU A 63 1.24 17.09 -9.30
N GLU A 64 1.38 18.29 -9.85
CA GLU A 64 1.47 19.55 -9.12
C GLU A 64 0.13 19.89 -8.43
N GLU A 65 -1.00 19.51 -9.04
CA GLU A 65 -2.34 19.63 -8.45
C GLU A 65 -2.56 18.57 -7.36
N THR A 66 -2.16 17.33 -7.64
CA THR A 66 -2.29 16.20 -6.69
C THR A 66 -1.36 16.36 -5.48
N SER A 67 -0.15 16.90 -5.67
CA SER A 67 0.83 17.24 -4.63
C SER A 67 0.49 18.55 -3.90
N ARG A 68 -0.59 19.25 -4.32
CA ARG A 68 -1.01 20.58 -3.83
C ARG A 68 0.06 21.66 -3.96
N GLU A 69 1.03 21.50 -4.85
CA GLU A 69 2.13 22.45 -5.07
C GLU A 69 1.62 23.76 -5.70
N ILE A 70 0.55 23.73 -6.50
CA ILE A 70 -0.05 24.92 -7.14
C ILE A 70 -0.74 25.86 -6.12
N GLN A 71 -1.25 25.34 -5.00
CA GLN A 71 -1.88 26.16 -3.96
C GLN A 71 -0.87 26.96 -3.14
N VAL A 72 0.37 26.48 -3.02
CA VAL A 72 1.43 27.13 -2.23
C VAL A 72 2.05 28.31 -2.97
N LEU A 73 2.04 28.32 -4.31
CA LEU A 73 2.64 29.39 -5.13
C LEU A 73 1.71 30.61 -5.35
N LYS A 74 0.42 30.50 -4.98
CA LYS A 74 -0.58 31.56 -5.13
C LYS A 74 -0.91 32.29 -3.82
N ALA A 75 -0.33 31.88 -2.69
CA ALA A 75 -0.46 32.51 -1.38
C ALA A 75 0.79 33.31 -1.05
#